data_AF-A0A1H0Y192-F1
#
_entry.id   AF-A0A1H0Y192-F1
#
_cell.length_a   1.000
_cell.length_b   1.000
_cell.length_c   1.000
_cell.angle_alpha   90.00
_cell.angle_beta   90.00
_cell.angle_gamma   90.00
#
_symmetry.space_group_name_H-M   'P 1'
#
loop_
_entity.id
_entity.type
_entity.pdbx_description
1 polymer ?
#
loop_
_entity_poly.entity_id
_entity_poly.type
_entity_poly.pdbx_seq_one_letter_code
_entity_poly.pdbx_strand_id
1 'polypeptide(L)'
;MKLLFEKTSNTLVSLPVILHDPGLWYQLRASLTLNQWNWIYYHIIGGMTISELAIQENTTIEAVNTWGRQVEMMLTSETFRKKIITRT
;
A
#
# COMPACT_ATOMS: atom_id res chain seq x y z
N MET A 1 12.91 -15.79 -14.95
CA MET A 1 11.54 -15.85 -14.38
C MET A 1 11.37 -17.13 -13.56
N LYS A 2 11.78 -17.08 -12.28
CA LYS A 2 11.43 -17.98 -11.17
C LYS A 2 12.34 -17.60 -9.98
N LEU A 3 11.84 -17.83 -8.77
CA LEU A 3 12.51 -17.71 -7.47
C LEU A 3 12.33 -16.36 -6.73
N LEU A 4 11.10 -16.03 -6.34
CA LEU A 4 10.85 -15.14 -5.18
C LEU A 4 9.95 -15.75 -4.11
N PHE A 5 9.54 -17.00 -4.25
CA PHE A 5 8.70 -17.66 -3.23
C PHE A 5 9.19 -19.08 -3.02
N GLU A 6 10.36 -19.23 -2.43
CA GLU A 6 10.58 -20.44 -1.65
C GLU A 6 11.53 -20.18 -0.49
N LYS A 7 10.94 -20.37 0.70
CA LYS A 7 11.54 -20.84 1.95
C LYS A 7 11.92 -19.77 2.97
N THR A 8 10.97 -19.53 3.89
CA THR A 8 11.20 -19.78 5.32
C THR A 8 9.90 -20.17 6.02
N SER A 9 10.04 -21.18 6.88
CA SER A 9 8.99 -21.97 7.51
C SER A 9 8.27 -21.24 8.66
N ASN A 10 7.03 -21.68 8.93
CA ASN A 10 6.28 -21.52 10.18
C ASN A 10 6.02 -20.10 10.67
N THR A 11 5.05 -19.44 10.04
CA THR A 11 3.94 -18.86 10.80
C THR A 11 2.75 -18.79 9.88
N LEU A 12 1.63 -19.42 10.23
CA LEU A 12 0.34 -19.24 9.55
C LEU A 12 -0.18 -17.84 9.86
N VAL A 13 0.53 -16.79 9.43
CA VAL A 13 -0.11 -15.50 9.25
C VAL A 13 -0.89 -15.67 7.95
N SER A 14 -2.18 -16.00 8.07
CA SER A 14 -3.09 -15.86 6.94
C SER A 14 -2.84 -14.48 6.36
N LEU A 15 -2.36 -14.39 5.11
CA LEU A 15 -2.24 -13.12 4.40
C LEU A 15 -3.55 -12.36 4.64
N PRO A 16 -3.50 -11.11 5.13
CA PRO A 16 -4.70 -10.43 5.62
C PRO A 16 -5.75 -10.42 4.50
N VAL A 17 -6.96 -10.87 4.85
CA VAL A 17 -8.17 -11.02 3.99
C VAL A 17 -8.39 -9.83 3.04
N ILE A 18 -7.89 -8.66 3.41
CA ILE A 18 -7.84 -7.41 2.65
C ILE A 18 -7.30 -7.59 1.21
N LEU A 19 -6.37 -8.52 0.98
CA LEU A 19 -5.79 -8.74 -0.36
C LEU A 19 -6.77 -9.37 -1.36
N HIS A 20 -7.87 -9.98 -0.91
CA HIS A 20 -8.81 -10.74 -1.75
C HIS A 20 -10.15 -10.02 -2.01
N ASP A 21 -10.32 -8.77 -1.57
CA ASP A 21 -11.53 -7.98 -1.82
C ASP A 21 -11.25 -6.84 -2.83
N PRO A 22 -11.59 -7.02 -4.12
CA PRO A 22 -11.41 -5.98 -5.12
C PRO A 22 -12.19 -4.69 -4.82
N GLY A 23 -13.33 -4.80 -4.13
CA GLY A 23 -14.15 -3.65 -3.73
C GLY A 23 -13.43 -2.79 -2.70
N LEU A 24 -12.80 -3.42 -1.71
CA LEU A 24 -11.99 -2.74 -0.71
C LEU A 24 -10.79 -2.02 -1.35
N TRP A 25 -10.11 -2.65 -2.31
CA TRP A 25 -9.02 -2.01 -3.07
C TRP A 25 -9.48 -0.82 -3.89
N TYR A 26 -10.65 -0.92 -4.53
CA TYR A 26 -11.24 0.20 -5.26
C TYR A 26 -11.56 1.37 -4.32
N GLN A 27 -12.20 1.09 -3.18
CA GLN A 27 -12.54 2.12 -2.20
C GLN A 27 -11.29 2.77 -1.59
N LEU A 28 -10.27 1.98 -1.29
CA LEU A 28 -8.97 2.47 -0.82
C LEU A 28 -8.36 3.40 -1.87
N ARG A 29 -8.22 2.96 -3.13
CA ARG A 29 -7.68 3.80 -4.21
C ARG A 29 -8.45 5.11 -4.38
N ALA A 30 -9.78 5.05 -4.36
CA ALA A 30 -10.64 6.22 -4.51
C ALA A 30 -10.54 7.21 -3.33
N SER A 31 -10.00 6.78 -2.19
CA SER A 31 -9.85 7.60 -0.98
C SER A 31 -8.47 8.23 -0.82
N LEU A 32 -7.53 7.90 -1.71
CA LEU A 32 -6.14 8.35 -1.68
C LEU A 32 -5.86 9.35 -2.81
N THR A 33 -4.87 10.22 -2.59
CA THR A 33 -4.32 11.01 -3.69
C THR A 33 -3.50 10.12 -4.63
N LEU A 34 -3.23 10.61 -5.85
CA LEU A 34 -2.41 9.88 -6.82
C LEU A 34 -1.05 9.47 -6.23
N ASN A 35 -0.38 10.40 -5.55
CA ASN A 35 0.94 10.16 -4.96
C ASN A 35 0.91 9.11 -3.83
N GLN A 36 -0.12 9.16 -2.99
CA GLN A 36 -0.34 8.16 -1.94
C GLN A 36 -0.64 6.78 -2.53
N TRP A 37 -1.44 6.72 -3.61
CA TRP A 37 -1.68 5.48 -4.34
C TRP A 37 -0.42 4.94 -5.01
N ASN A 38 0.39 5.80 -5.62
CA ASN A 38 1.67 5.43 -6.24
C ASN A 38 2.62 4.84 -5.21
N TRP A 39 2.65 5.38 -3.98
CA TRP A 39 3.41 4.77 -2.89
C TRP A 39 2.94 3.34 -2.58
N ILE A 40 1.64 3.09 -2.41
CA ILE A 40 1.14 1.72 -2.18
C ILE A 40 1.48 0.81 -3.38
N TYR A 41 1.16 1.26 -4.59
CA TYR A 41 1.26 0.43 -5.79
C TYR A 41 2.71 0.08 -6.13
N TYR A 42 3.62 1.05 -6.12
CA TYR A 42 5.01 0.83 -6.52
C TYR A 42 5.89 0.34 -5.37
N HIS A 43 5.76 0.91 -4.17
CA HIS A 43 6.61 0.55 -3.04
C HIS A 43 6.11 -0.71 -2.31
N ILE A 44 4.84 -0.74 -1.90
CA ILE A 44 4.30 -1.86 -1.11
C ILE A 44 4.00 -3.09 -1.98
N ILE A 45 3.31 -2.91 -3.11
CA ILE A 45 2.93 -4.03 -4.00
C ILE A 45 4.07 -4.34 -4.98
N GLY A 46 4.65 -3.31 -5.61
CA GLY A 46 5.69 -3.44 -6.62
C GLY A 46 7.10 -3.71 -6.08
N GLY A 47 7.33 -3.52 -4.77
CA GLY A 47 8.62 -3.74 -4.12
C GLY A 47 9.72 -2.74 -4.50
N MET A 48 9.39 -1.62 -5.16
CA MET A 48 10.36 -0.56 -5.44
C MET A 48 10.87 0.06 -4.14
N THR A 49 12.14 0.42 -4.09
CA THR A 49 12.68 1.21 -2.97
C THR A 49 12.15 2.65 -3.02
N ILE A 50 12.20 3.35 -1.88
CA ILE A 50 11.82 4.77 -1.79
C ILE A 50 12.66 5.63 -2.75
N SER A 51 13.94 5.28 -2.95
CA SER A 51 14.82 6.00 -3.87
C SER A 51 14.43 5.79 -5.33
N GLU A 52 14.09 4.57 -5.73
CA GLU A 52 13.63 4.28 -7.09
C GLU A 52 12.31 4.99 -7.38
N LEU A 53 11.38 4.97 -6.41
CA LEU A 53 10.10 5.67 -6.55
C LEU A 53 10.28 7.20 -6.64
N ALA A 54 11.21 7.77 -5.87
CA ALA A 54 11.52 9.20 -5.95
C ALA A 54 12.07 9.59 -7.33
N ILE A 55 12.94 8.76 -7.92
CA ILE A 55 13.44 8.97 -9.28
C ILE A 55 12.31 8.83 -10.30
N GLN A 56 11.48 7.79 -10.20
CA GLN A 56 10.37 7.54 -11.13
C GLN A 56 9.36 8.68 -11.16
N GLU A 57 8.98 9.19 -9.98
CA GLU A 57 7.96 10.25 -9.85
C GLU A 57 8.58 11.66 -9.93
N ASN A 58 9.87 11.76 -10.25
CA ASN A 58 10.63 13.01 -10.34
C ASN A 58 10.43 13.90 -9.10
N THR A 59 10.61 13.31 -7.92
CA THR A 59 10.39 13.95 -6.63
C THR A 59 11.53 13.64 -5.65
N THR A 60 11.42 14.11 -4.40
CA THR A 60 12.42 13.85 -3.36
C THR A 60 12.06 12.61 -2.53
N ILE A 61 13.08 11.94 -1.99
CA ILE A 61 12.90 10.85 -1.01
C ILE A 61 12.04 11.29 0.18
N GLU A 62 12.20 12.53 0.63
CA GLU A 62 11.41 13.11 1.73
C GLU A 62 9.92 13.23 1.38
N ALA A 63 9.59 13.64 0.14
CA ALA A 63 8.22 13.67 -0.32
C ALA A 63 7.60 12.27 -0.34
N VAL A 64 8.31 11.28 -0.86
CA VAL A 64 7.85 9.88 -0.90
C VAL A 64 7.64 9.31 0.52
N ASN A 65 8.55 9.58 1.46
CA ASN A 65 8.38 9.21 2.87
C ASN A 65 7.14 9.87 3.50
N THR A 66 6.86 11.13 3.14
CA THR A 66 5.65 11.83 3.59
C THR A 66 4.38 11.17 3.06
N TRP A 67 4.38 10.69 1.81
CA TRP A 67 3.24 9.95 1.26
C TRP A 67 2.96 8.67 2.05
N GLY A 68 4.01 7.88 2.33
CA GLY A 68 3.89 6.68 3.16
C GLY A 68 3.32 6.97 4.55
N ARG A 69 3.89 7.96 5.25
CA ARG A 69 3.41 8.37 6.57
C ARG A 69 1.94 8.79 6.57
N GLN A 70 1.51 9.54 5.56
CA GLN A 70 0.09 9.94 5.44
C GLN A 70 -0.82 8.73 5.23
N VAL A 71 -0.43 7.78 4.38
CA VAL A 71 -1.17 6.54 4.16
C VAL A 71 -1.27 5.73 5.45
N GLU A 72 -0.16 5.55 6.18
CA GLU A 72 -0.15 4.83 7.46
C GLU A 72 -1.07 5.48 8.51
N MET A 73 -1.05 6.80 8.63
CA MET A 73 -1.96 7.54 9.50
C MET A 73 -3.43 7.36 9.11
N MET A 74 -3.73 7.30 7.81
CA MET A 74 -5.09 7.04 7.33
C MET A 74 -5.52 5.61 7.65
N LEU A 75 -4.68 4.60 7.37
CA LEU A 75 -5.01 3.18 7.61
C LEU A 75 -5.13 2.83 9.11
N THR A 76 -4.44 3.57 9.98
CA THR A 76 -4.58 3.41 11.44
C THR A 76 -5.83 4.10 11.99
N SER A 77 -6.40 5.09 11.29
CA SER A 77 -7.62 5.78 11.69
C SER A 77 -8.85 4.88 11.61
N GLU A 78 -9.54 4.71 12.74
CA GLU A 78 -10.77 3.91 12.81
C GLU A 78 -11.88 4.48 11.91
N THR A 79 -12.01 5.81 11.87
CA THR A 79 -12.98 6.50 11.01
C THR A 79 -12.72 6.19 9.53
N PHE A 80 -11.46 6.18 9.13
CA PHE A 80 -11.07 5.86 7.76
C PHE A 80 -11.34 4.39 7.43
N ARG A 81 -10.96 3.46 8.33
CA ARG A 81 -11.22 2.02 8.16
C ARG A 81 -12.72 1.72 8.03
N LYS A 82 -13.58 2.36 8.82
CA LYS A 82 -15.04 2.21 8.69
C LYS A 82 -15.52 2.73 7.33
N LYS A 83 -15.05 3.90 6.90
CA LYS A 83 -15.43 4.51 5.61
C LYS A 83 -15.14 3.60 4.41
N ILE A 84 -14.02 2.88 4.42
CA ILE A 84 -13.61 1.96 3.33
C ILE A 84 -14.24 0.57 3.41
N ILE A 85 -14.91 0.22 4.51
CA ILE A 85 -15.60 -1.07 4.67
C ILE A 85 -17.11 -0.91 4.42
N THR A 86 -17.71 0.19 4.88
CA THR A 86 -19.17 0.41 4.88
C THR A 86 -19.73 0.90 3.53
N ARG A 87 -18.90 1.20 2.53
CA ARG A 87 -19.35 1.69 1.21
C ARG A 87 -19.72 0.56 0.21
N THR A 88 -19.83 -0.67 0.71
CA THR A 88 -20.21 -1.88 -0.03
C THR A 88 -21.72 -2.09 0.04
#